data_AF-A0A7W7ALK0-F1
#
_entry.id   AF-A0A7W7ALK0-F1
#
_cell.length_a   1.000
_cell.length_b   1.000
_cell.length_c   1.000
_cell.angle_alpha   90.00
_cell.angle_beta   90.00
_cell.angle_gamma   90.00
#
_symmetry.space_group_name_H-M   'P 1'
#
loop_
_entity.id
_entity.type
_entity.pdbx_description
1 polymer ?
#
loop_
_entity_poly.entity_id
_entity_poly.type
_entity_poly.pdbx_seq_one_letter_code
_entity_poly.pdbx_strand_id
1 'polypeptide(L)'
;MRVTFRVLEASTPMMKRTRLHCILHSDTAKRRPMRVDEAQAICAALGITQSEAFFGTELLGCMSGDDREEAAGLTSFLATMFGGLAPRLANAVSAIGGLDLSDVKGEHGQQIQQLVCETFERGYADLAERKGLRLRKREADGL
;
A
#
# COMPACT_ATOMS: atom_id res chain seq x y z
N MET A 1 -0.89 -9.72 -15.62
CA MET A 1 0.10 -10.81 -15.80
C MET A 1 -0.33 -12.02 -14.99
N ARG A 2 -0.47 -13.22 -15.59
CA ARG A 2 -0.89 -14.43 -14.85
C ARG A 2 0.34 -15.13 -14.28
N VAL A 3 0.55 -15.01 -12.97
CA VAL A 3 1.68 -15.64 -12.28
C VAL A 3 1.35 -17.10 -11.99
N THR A 4 2.24 -18.01 -12.38
CA THR A 4 2.10 -19.45 -12.13
C THR A 4 3.17 -19.92 -11.15
N PHE A 5 2.97 -21.09 -10.52
CA PHE A 5 3.99 -21.71 -9.66
C PHE A 5 5.32 -21.92 -10.39
N ARG A 6 5.30 -22.19 -11.70
CA ARG A 6 6.51 -22.33 -12.51
C ARG A 6 7.28 -21.00 -12.62
N VAL A 7 6.56 -19.89 -12.80
CA VAL A 7 7.17 -18.55 -12.86
C VAL A 7 7.74 -18.15 -11.50
N LEU A 8 7.02 -18.43 -10.42
CA LEU A 8 7.49 -18.16 -9.07
C LEU A 8 8.72 -19.00 -8.73
N GLU A 9 8.73 -20.30 -9.03
CA GLU A 9 9.89 -21.17 -8.80
C GLU A 9 11.13 -20.66 -9.53
N ALA A 10 10.99 -20.25 -10.81
CA ALA A 10 12.10 -19.68 -11.58
C ALA A 10 12.62 -18.36 -10.98
N SER A 11 11.74 -17.56 -10.37
CA SER A 11 12.08 -16.24 -9.81
C SER A 11 12.49 -16.29 -8.34
N THR A 12 12.33 -17.44 -7.68
CA THR A 12 12.62 -17.65 -6.26
C THR A 12 13.45 -18.93 -6.07
N PRO A 13 14.73 -18.95 -6.53
CA PRO A 13 15.53 -20.18 -6.61
C PRO A 13 15.82 -20.82 -5.25
N MET A 14 15.65 -20.08 -4.15
CA MET A 14 15.74 -20.59 -2.78
C MET A 14 14.55 -21.47 -2.36
N MET A 15 13.44 -21.44 -3.10
CA MET A 15 12.21 -22.17 -2.81
C MET A 15 11.91 -23.22 -3.87
N LYS A 16 11.84 -24.49 -3.46
CA LYS A 16 11.36 -25.57 -4.32
C LYS A 16 9.86 -25.44 -4.58
N ARG A 17 9.38 -25.94 -5.73
CA ARG A 17 7.94 -26.03 -6.05
C ARG A 17 7.07 -26.58 -4.92
N THR A 18 7.52 -27.62 -4.23
CA THR A 18 6.80 -28.21 -3.09
C THR A 18 6.59 -27.22 -1.97
N ARG A 19 7.58 -26.38 -1.65
CA ARG A 19 7.47 -25.32 -0.64
C ARG A 19 6.47 -24.26 -1.07
N LEU A 20 6.53 -23.81 -2.33
CA LEU A 20 5.56 -22.86 -2.89
C LEU A 20 4.12 -23.39 -2.80
N HIS A 21 3.89 -24.66 -3.13
CA HIS A 21 2.57 -25.28 -2.99
C HIS A 21 2.06 -25.33 -1.54
N CYS A 22 2.96 -25.49 -0.56
CA CYS A 22 2.58 -25.49 0.85
C CYS A 22 2.25 -24.09 1.38
N ILE A 23 2.97 -23.04 0.96
CA ILE A 23 2.78 -21.68 1.53
C ILE A 23 1.73 -20.86 0.75
N LEU A 24 1.54 -21.12 -0.54
CA LEU A 24 0.52 -20.49 -1.39
C LEU A 24 -0.64 -21.44 -1.70
N HIS A 25 -0.91 -22.39 -0.81
CA HIS A 25 -2.02 -23.32 -0.98
C HIS A 25 -3.36 -22.58 -1.16
N SER A 26 -4.24 -23.05 -2.04
CA SER A 26 -5.53 -22.40 -2.33
C SER A 26 -6.43 -22.37 -1.09
N ASP A 27 -6.55 -23.52 -0.42
CA ASP A 27 -7.15 -23.65 0.91
C ASP A 27 -6.21 -23.04 1.97
N THR A 28 -6.68 -21.99 2.64
CA THR A 28 -5.94 -21.24 3.65
C THR A 28 -5.63 -22.07 4.88
N ALA A 29 -6.49 -23.03 5.26
CA ALA A 29 -6.29 -23.89 6.41
C ALA A 29 -5.15 -24.91 6.21
N LYS A 30 -4.79 -25.18 4.96
CA LYS A 30 -3.68 -26.09 4.59
C LYS A 30 -2.36 -25.35 4.36
N ARG A 31 -2.35 -24.01 4.44
CA ARG A 31 -1.13 -23.24 4.26
C ARG A 31 -0.18 -23.51 5.40
N ARG A 32 1.09 -23.78 5.07
CA ARG A 32 2.17 -23.78 6.06
C ARG A 32 2.62 -22.36 6.34
N PRO A 33 3.15 -22.06 7.54
CA PRO A 33 3.74 -20.76 7.84
C PRO A 33 4.80 -20.38 6.80
N MET A 34 4.73 -19.13 6.34
CA MET A 34 5.69 -18.52 5.42
C MET A 34 6.75 -17.77 6.25
N ARG A 35 8.02 -17.93 5.88
CA ARG A 35 9.12 -17.18 6.50
C ARG A 35 9.22 -15.78 5.88
N VAL A 36 9.82 -14.83 6.60
CA VAL A 36 9.96 -13.44 6.14
C VAL A 36 10.79 -13.34 4.84
N ASP A 37 11.88 -14.10 4.74
CA ASP A 37 12.72 -14.16 3.54
C ASP A 37 11.98 -14.75 2.33
N GLU A 38 11.09 -15.72 2.57
CA GLU A 38 10.21 -16.28 1.52
C GLU A 38 9.18 -15.26 1.06
N ALA A 39 8.56 -14.53 1.99
CA ALA A 39 7.61 -13.47 1.68
C ALA A 39 8.26 -12.35 0.86
N GLN A 40 9.46 -11.92 1.25
CA GLN A 40 10.23 -10.90 0.53
C GLN A 40 10.57 -11.37 -0.89
N ALA A 41 11.02 -12.61 -1.06
CA ALA A 41 11.32 -13.17 -2.38
C ALA A 41 10.09 -13.27 -3.28
N ILE A 42 8.94 -13.67 -2.72
CA ILE A 42 7.66 -13.72 -3.47
C ILE A 42 7.22 -12.31 -3.87
N CYS A 43 7.26 -11.33 -2.97
CA CYS A 43 6.91 -9.94 -3.31
C CYS A 43 7.79 -9.41 -4.44
N ALA A 44 9.11 -9.63 -4.35
CA ALA A 44 10.05 -9.25 -5.40
C ALA A 44 9.74 -9.93 -6.75
N ALA A 45 9.43 -11.23 -6.75
CA ALA A 45 9.05 -11.97 -7.95
C ALA A 45 7.73 -11.49 -8.57
N LEU A 46 6.82 -10.95 -7.75
CA LEU A 46 5.56 -10.35 -8.19
C LEU A 46 5.73 -8.88 -8.63
N GLY A 47 6.91 -8.28 -8.44
CA GLY A 47 7.17 -6.89 -8.75
C GLY A 47 6.48 -5.90 -7.80
N ILE A 48 6.18 -6.33 -6.58
CA ILE A 48 5.53 -5.49 -5.55
C ILE A 48 6.41 -5.37 -4.31
N THR A 49 6.24 -4.27 -3.59
CA THR A 49 6.85 -4.06 -2.27
C THR A 49 6.06 -4.77 -1.17
N GLN A 50 6.68 -4.94 0.00
CA GLN A 50 5.99 -5.48 1.18
C GLN A 50 4.83 -4.56 1.62
N SER A 51 5.00 -3.24 1.48
CA SER A 51 3.95 -2.26 1.75
C SER A 51 2.77 -2.41 0.81
N GLU A 52 3.01 -2.62 -0.49
CA GLU A 52 1.93 -2.92 -1.45
C GLU A 52 1.20 -4.21 -1.09
N ALA A 53 1.91 -5.27 -0.69
CA ALA A 53 1.29 -6.50 -0.23
C ALA A 53 0.42 -6.30 1.03
N PHE A 54 0.89 -5.49 1.97
CA PHE A 54 0.15 -5.15 3.19
C PHE A 54 -1.11 -4.35 2.89
N PHE A 55 -0.98 -3.17 2.26
CA PHE A 55 -2.11 -2.30 1.96
C PHE A 55 -3.11 -2.94 0.99
N GLY A 56 -2.63 -3.72 0.02
CA GLY A 56 -3.50 -4.43 -0.90
C GLY A 56 -4.38 -5.45 -0.18
N THR A 57 -3.86 -6.14 0.85
CA THR A 57 -4.65 -7.09 1.64
C THR A 57 -5.73 -6.37 2.45
N GLU A 58 -5.40 -5.23 3.04
CA GLU A 58 -6.33 -4.41 3.82
C GLU A 58 -7.45 -3.84 2.93
N LEU A 59 -7.10 -3.24 1.79
CA LEU A 59 -8.05 -2.66 0.85
C LEU A 59 -8.97 -3.72 0.23
N LEU A 60 -8.42 -4.84 -0.23
CA LEU A 60 -9.23 -5.93 -0.81
C LEU A 60 -10.18 -6.57 0.20
N GLY A 61 -9.90 -6.45 1.51
CA GLY A 61 -10.80 -6.89 2.57
C GLY A 61 -12.04 -5.99 2.73
N CYS A 62 -11.91 -4.72 2.35
CA CYS A 62 -12.96 -3.71 2.49
C CYS A 62 -13.73 -3.42 1.19
N MET A 63 -13.20 -3.85 0.04
CA MET A 63 -13.76 -3.56 -1.29
C MET A 63 -14.63 -4.72 -1.83
N SER A 64 -15.74 -4.39 -2.48
CA SER A 64 -16.67 -5.37 -3.08
C SER A 64 -16.56 -5.42 -4.61
N GLY A 65 -16.72 -6.61 -5.21
CA GLY A 65 -16.97 -6.75 -6.66
C GLY A 65 -15.84 -6.29 -7.58
N ASP A 66 -16.22 -5.56 -8.64
CA ASP A 66 -15.38 -5.16 -9.78
C ASP A 66 -14.34 -4.07 -9.45
N ASP A 67 -14.40 -3.45 -8.27
CA ASP A 67 -13.47 -2.38 -7.84
C ASP A 67 -12.04 -2.88 -7.55
N ARG A 68 -11.80 -4.18 -7.66
CA ARG A 68 -10.49 -4.80 -7.40
C ARG A 68 -9.41 -4.35 -8.38
N GLU A 69 -9.79 -3.94 -9.59
CA GLU A 69 -8.84 -3.41 -10.57
C GLU A 69 -8.41 -1.97 -10.20
N GLU A 70 -9.33 -1.18 -9.63
CA GLU A 70 -9.03 0.16 -9.09
C GLU A 70 -8.20 0.11 -7.80
N ALA A 71 -8.33 -0.98 -7.03
CA ALA A 71 -7.56 -1.20 -5.80
C ALA A 71 -6.05 -1.22 -6.03
N ALA A 72 -5.56 -1.63 -7.21
CA ALA A 72 -4.13 -1.69 -7.52
C ALA A 72 -3.47 -0.30 -7.52
N GLY A 73 -4.15 0.70 -8.12
CA GLY A 73 -3.67 2.08 -8.14
C GLY A 73 -3.62 2.69 -6.74
N LEU A 74 -4.69 2.48 -5.95
CA LEU A 74 -4.75 2.93 -4.57
C LEU A 74 -3.70 2.24 -3.68
N THR A 75 -3.48 0.94 -3.87
CA THR A 75 -2.47 0.17 -3.15
C THR A 75 -1.06 0.73 -3.38
N SER A 76 -0.68 0.97 -4.63
CA SER A 76 0.64 1.52 -4.97
C SER A 76 0.81 2.95 -4.47
N PHE A 77 -0.26 3.76 -4.53
CA PHE A 77 -0.30 5.08 -3.92
C PHE A 77 -0.03 5.03 -2.41
N LEU A 78 -0.76 4.20 -1.65
CA LEU A 78 -0.55 4.06 -0.20
C LEU A 78 0.85 3.56 0.12
N ALA A 79 1.35 2.55 -0.60
CA ALA A 79 2.71 2.06 -0.40
C ALA A 79 3.77 3.14 -0.60
N THR A 80 3.59 4.01 -1.61
CA THR A 80 4.47 5.15 -1.85
C THR A 80 4.33 6.21 -0.75
N MET A 81 3.11 6.51 -0.32
CA MET A 81 2.82 7.50 0.73
C MET A 81 3.46 7.13 2.06
N PHE A 82 3.38 5.86 2.45
CA PHE A 82 3.95 5.36 3.70
C PHE A 82 5.44 4.97 3.56
N GLY A 83 5.92 4.75 2.34
CA GLY A 83 7.31 4.47 2.04
C GLY A 83 8.25 5.57 2.53
N GLY A 84 9.05 5.27 3.55
CA GLY A 84 9.99 6.24 4.14
C GLY A 84 9.32 7.34 4.97
N LEU A 85 8.02 7.22 5.28
CA LEU A 85 7.31 8.20 6.11
C LEU A 85 7.78 8.17 7.57
N ALA A 86 7.97 6.97 8.14
CA ALA A 86 8.43 6.82 9.53
C ALA A 86 9.71 7.62 9.87
N PRO A 87 10.82 7.51 9.12
CA PRO A 87 12.02 8.31 9.42
C PRO A 87 11.80 9.81 9.20
N ARG A 88 10.95 10.22 8.24
CA ARG A 88 10.61 11.64 8.04
C ARG A 88 9.83 12.21 9.23
N LEU A 89 8.88 11.45 9.76
CA LEU A 89 8.11 11.83 10.95
C LEU A 89 9.00 11.89 12.20
N ALA A 90 9.88 10.91 12.39
CA ALA A 90 10.84 10.93 13.50
C ALA A 90 11.72 12.19 13.45
N ASN A 91 12.28 12.51 12.28
CA ASN A 91 13.07 13.72 12.09
C ASN A 91 12.24 15.00 12.33
N ALA A 92 10.98 15.02 11.90
CA ALA A 92 10.10 16.17 12.11
C ALA A 92 9.82 16.39 13.60
N VAL A 93 9.54 15.32 14.36
CA VAL A 93 9.35 15.41 15.82
C VAL A 93 10.62 15.92 16.50
N SER A 94 11.78 15.35 16.19
CA SER A 94 13.06 15.79 16.77
C SER A 94 13.46 17.22 16.39
N ALA A 95 12.91 17.78 15.31
CA ALA A 95 13.14 19.16 14.91
C ALA A 95 12.23 20.16 15.64
N ILE A 96 11.15 19.72 16.27
CA ILE A 96 10.25 20.59 17.04
C ILE A 96 10.90 20.82 18.40
N GLY A 97 11.35 22.06 18.63
CA GLY A 97 11.93 22.45 19.91
C GLY A 97 10.98 22.19 21.07
N GLY A 98 11.43 21.41 22.06
CA GLY A 98 10.66 21.08 23.26
C GLY A 98 9.88 19.76 23.20
N LEU A 99 10.03 18.96 22.13
CA LEU A 99 9.50 17.60 22.04
C LEU A 99 10.64 16.59 21.93
N ASP A 100 10.70 15.63 22.86
CA ASP A 100 11.53 14.44 22.75
C ASP A 100 10.70 13.26 22.21
N LEU A 101 11.37 12.23 21.67
CA LEU A 101 10.71 11.00 21.23
C LEU A 101 9.94 10.31 22.37
N SER A 102 10.35 10.51 23.63
CA SER A 102 9.63 10.01 24.81
C SER A 102 8.25 10.66 25.00
N ASP A 103 8.03 11.85 24.43
CA ASP A 103 6.76 12.56 24.50
C ASP A 103 5.74 12.05 23.47
N VAL A 104 6.20 11.25 22.49
CA VAL A 104 5.33 10.61 21.49
C VAL A 104 4.70 9.36 22.08
N LYS A 105 3.39 9.46 22.38
CA LYS A 105 2.60 8.34 22.90
C LYS A 105 1.76 7.71 21.81
N GLY A 106 1.51 6.40 21.93
CA GLY A 106 0.67 5.66 20.99
C GLY A 106 -0.75 6.25 20.84
N GLU A 107 -1.29 6.83 21.92
CA GLU A 107 -2.59 7.50 21.92
C GLU A 107 -2.66 8.74 21.00
N HIS A 108 -1.54 9.41 20.75
CA HIS A 108 -1.47 10.52 19.79
C HIS A 108 -1.68 10.04 18.35
N GLY A 109 -1.45 8.75 18.07
CA GLY A 109 -1.56 8.17 16.74
C GLY A 109 -2.94 8.35 16.11
N GLN A 110 -4.02 8.20 16.88
CA GLN A 110 -5.38 8.37 16.36
C GLN A 110 -5.67 9.82 15.96
N GLN A 111 -5.19 10.79 16.73
CA GLN A 111 -5.39 12.22 16.43
C GLN A 111 -4.64 12.61 15.15
N ILE A 112 -3.40 12.16 15.01
CA ILE A 112 -2.61 12.40 13.79
C ILE A 112 -3.23 11.69 12.58
N GLN A 113 -3.73 10.46 12.76
CA GLN A 113 -4.43 9.74 11.69
C GLN A 113 -5.64 10.53 11.19
N GLN A 114 -6.47 11.04 12.09
CA GLN A 114 -7.63 11.86 11.74
C GLN A 114 -7.22 13.11 10.95
N LEU A 115 -6.17 13.81 11.38
CA LEU A 115 -5.66 15.00 10.68
C LEU A 115 -5.16 14.66 9.27
N VAL A 116 -4.48 13.52 9.11
CA VAL A 116 -4.04 13.03 7.79
C VAL A 116 -5.24 12.76 6.88
N CYS A 117 -6.29 12.11 7.38
CA CYS A 117 -7.51 11.85 6.62
C CYS A 117 -8.19 13.15 6.17
N GLU A 118 -8.40 14.10 7.07
CA GLU A 118 -9.03 15.39 6.76
C GLU A 118 -8.22 16.19 5.73
N THR A 119 -6.89 16.18 5.86
CA THR A 119 -5.99 16.86 4.92
C THR A 119 -6.02 16.19 3.54
N PHE A 120 -6.07 14.86 3.51
CA PHE A 120 -6.17 14.07 2.29
C PHE A 120 -7.48 14.37 1.54
N GLU A 121 -8.62 14.31 2.24
CA GLU A 121 -9.94 14.59 1.69
C GLU A 121 -10.00 16.00 1.08
N ARG A 122 -9.53 17.00 1.82
CA ARG A 122 -9.49 18.39 1.33
C ARG A 122 -8.62 18.52 0.08
N GLY A 123 -7.43 17.92 0.08
CA GLY A 123 -6.53 17.96 -1.06
C GLY A 123 -7.12 17.35 -2.35
N TYR A 124 -7.85 16.25 -2.22
CA TYR A 124 -8.54 15.61 -3.35
C TYR A 124 -9.80 16.37 -3.79
N ALA A 125 -10.54 16.97 -2.87
CA ALA A 125 -11.65 17.86 -3.20
C ALA A 125 -11.17 19.05 -4.06
N ASP A 126 -10.08 19.72 -3.65
CA ASP A 126 -9.47 20.82 -4.40
C ASP A 126 -8.94 20.36 -5.78
N LEU A 127 -8.42 19.13 -5.87
CA LEU A 127 -8.00 18.55 -7.14
C LEU A 127 -9.20 18.32 -8.08
N ALA A 128 -10.29 17.77 -7.55
CA ALA A 128 -11.51 17.48 -8.29
C ALA A 128 -12.16 18.78 -8.82
N GLU A 129 -12.22 19.82 -8.00
CA GLU A 129 -12.74 21.13 -8.40
C GLU A 129 -11.91 21.71 -9.56
N ARG A 130 -10.58 21.72 -9.44
CA ARG A 130 -9.67 22.20 -10.49
C ARG A 130 -9.79 21.39 -11.77
N LYS A 131 -9.99 20.07 -11.70
CA LYS A 131 -10.25 19.22 -12.87
C LYS A 131 -11.58 19.60 -13.52
N GLY A 132 -12.64 19.78 -12.74
CA GLY A 132 -13.95 20.19 -13.22
C GLY A 132 -13.95 21.57 -13.90
N LEU A 133 -13.15 22.52 -13.39
CA LEU A 133 -12.96 23.84 -14.01
C LEU A 133 -12.22 23.74 -15.36
N ARG A 134 -11.19 22.87 -15.46
CA ARG A 134 -10.44 22.64 -16.71
C ARG A 134 -11.31 22.01 -17.80
N LEU A 135 -12.17 21.06 -17.44
CA LEU A 135 -13.09 20.41 -18.39
C LEU A 135 -14.11 21.41 -18.94
N ARG A 136 -14.76 22.18 -18.06
CA ARG A 136 -15.69 23.25 -18.46
C ARG A 136 -15.05 24.32 -19.36
N LYS A 137 -13.79 24.67 -19.10
CA LYS A 137 -13.04 25.60 -19.96
C LYS A 137 -12.77 25.03 -21.36
N ARG A 138 -12.41 23.75 -21.48
CA ARG A 138 -12.20 23.10 -22.78
C ARG A 138 -13.49 23.01 -23.60
N GLU A 139 -14.61 22.71 -22.95
CA GLU A 139 -15.94 22.71 -23.58
C GLU A 139 -16.34 24.12 -24.06
N ALA A 140 -16.02 25.17 -23.29
CA ALA A 140 -16.25 26.57 -23.69
C ALA A 140 -15.32 27.04 -24.82
N ASP A 141 -14.10 26.51 -24.89
CA ASP A 141 -13.11 26.83 -25.91
C ASP A 141 -13.29 26.01 -27.22
N GLY A 142 -14.29 25.12 -27.29
CA GLY A 142 -14.70 24.43 -28.52
C GLY A 142 -13.74 23.33 -29.02
N LEU A 143 -13.06 22.63 -28.10
CA LEU A 143 -12.24 21.44 -28.37
C LEU A 143 -12.91 20.16 -27.87
#